data_AF-A0A9D4YTD4-F1
#
_entry.id   AF-A0A9D4YTD4-F1
#
_cell.length_a   1.000
_cell.length_b   1.000
_cell.length_c   1.000
_cell.angle_alpha   90.00
_cell.angle_beta   90.00
_cell.angle_gamma   90.00
#
_symmetry.space_group_name_H-M   'P 1'
#
loop_
_entity.id
_entity.type
_entity.pdbx_description
1 polymer ?
#
loop_
_entity_poly.entity_id
_entity_poly.type
_entity_poly.pdbx_seq_one_letter_code
_entity_poly.pdbx_strand_id
1 'polypeptide(L)'
;MGGTNYAGFQYKGGAWTPYKGSLGRFHTLYTDRSGTNVSAVFGAGGKPGQTHIRSVQLSRGGMRVVVTVAQAPSGRWVFSAVANGKRLDSIQKVELNRRANLPRRYVVITTPHLRITVWHREPYTPAMIRFPGYGHWLDAYLTTLRELPLPVGGVLGKTYRAGP
;
A
#
# COMPACT_ATOMS: atom_id res chain seq x y z
N MET A 1 -7.08 -7.78 -23.54
CA MET A 1 -7.47 -7.16 -22.25
C MET A 1 -6.43 -7.58 -21.21
N GLY A 2 -5.62 -6.68 -20.66
CA GLY A 2 -4.47 -7.13 -19.85
C GLY A 2 -3.73 -6.03 -19.09
N GLY A 3 -3.80 -6.14 -17.76
CA GLY A 3 -2.87 -5.59 -16.78
C GLY A 3 -3.31 -4.29 -16.10
N THR A 4 -4.25 -4.35 -15.16
CA THR A 4 -4.40 -3.30 -14.13
C THR A 4 -3.65 -3.81 -12.91
N ASN A 5 -2.70 -3.08 -12.30
CA ASN A 5 -2.08 -3.55 -11.05
C ASN A 5 -2.71 -2.90 -9.81
N TYR A 6 -2.82 -3.72 -8.77
CA TYR A 6 -3.89 -3.80 -7.77
C TYR A 6 -3.44 -3.28 -6.39
N ALA A 7 -4.37 -2.72 -5.61
CA ALA A 7 -4.30 -2.69 -4.15
C ALA A 7 -5.70 -3.01 -3.64
N GLY A 8 -5.83 -3.97 -2.73
CA GLY A 8 -7.15 -4.47 -2.33
C GLY A 8 -7.38 -4.44 -0.83
N PHE A 9 -8.57 -4.87 -0.47
CA PHE A 9 -9.05 -5.00 0.91
C PHE A 9 -9.47 -6.45 1.15
N GLN A 10 -9.01 -7.05 2.25
CA GLN A 10 -9.50 -8.35 2.72
C GLN A 10 -10.19 -8.15 4.06
N TYR A 11 -11.51 -8.13 4.04
CA TYR A 11 -12.36 -7.82 5.20
C TYR A 11 -12.70 -9.04 6.08
N LYS A 12 -12.49 -10.26 5.59
CA LYS A 12 -12.50 -11.58 6.28
C LYS A 12 -12.84 -12.62 5.22
N GLY A 13 -11.85 -13.28 4.62
CA GLY A 13 -12.05 -14.41 3.70
C GLY A 13 -12.61 -14.11 2.29
N GLY A 14 -13.07 -12.88 1.99
CA GLY A 14 -13.52 -12.49 0.65
C GLY A 14 -12.41 -12.10 -0.33
N ALA A 15 -12.75 -12.01 -1.63
CA ALA A 15 -11.83 -11.65 -2.70
C ALA A 15 -11.33 -10.19 -2.58
N TRP A 16 -10.05 -9.98 -2.88
CA TRP A 16 -9.43 -8.66 -2.95
C TRP A 16 -10.09 -7.84 -4.06
N THR A 17 -10.81 -6.77 -3.72
CA THR A 17 -11.30 -5.83 -4.73
C THR A 17 -10.24 -4.75 -4.97
N PRO A 18 -9.62 -4.67 -6.16
CA PRO A 18 -8.68 -3.59 -6.47
C PRO A 18 -9.35 -2.22 -6.44
N TYR A 19 -8.66 -1.25 -5.85
CA TYR A 19 -8.99 0.16 -5.97
C TYR A 19 -8.14 0.85 -7.05
N LYS A 20 -8.82 1.57 -7.95
CA LYS A 20 -8.16 2.43 -8.96
C LYS A 20 -8.14 3.86 -8.44
N GLY A 21 -6.95 4.36 -8.12
CA GLY A 21 -6.77 5.77 -7.75
C GLY A 21 -6.68 6.69 -8.95
N SER A 22 -6.83 7.99 -8.71
CA SER A 22 -6.55 9.05 -9.67
C SER A 22 -5.18 9.68 -9.42
N LEU A 23 -4.52 10.10 -10.50
CA LEU A 23 -3.17 10.66 -10.50
C LEU A 23 -3.04 11.89 -9.59
N GLY A 24 -1.95 11.93 -8.81
CA GLY A 24 -1.49 13.14 -8.10
C GLY A 24 -2.34 13.54 -6.89
N ARG A 25 -3.35 12.74 -6.52
CA ARG A 25 -4.22 13.01 -5.37
C ARG A 25 -3.99 12.00 -4.26
N PHE A 26 -4.22 12.45 -3.02
CA PHE A 26 -4.36 11.56 -1.88
C PHE A 26 -5.72 10.87 -1.92
N HIS A 27 -5.73 9.57 -1.66
CA HIS A 27 -6.94 8.76 -1.54
C HIS A 27 -7.00 8.16 -0.15
N THR A 28 -8.09 8.40 0.57
CA THR A 28 -8.33 7.81 1.88
C THR A 28 -8.70 6.34 1.72
N LEU A 29 -7.78 5.44 2.08
CA LEU A 29 -8.00 4.00 2.06
C LEU A 29 -8.84 3.54 3.26
N TYR A 30 -8.61 4.13 4.44
CA TYR A 30 -9.30 3.77 5.67
C TYR A 30 -9.32 4.93 6.67
N THR A 31 -10.44 5.10 7.36
CA THR A 31 -10.51 5.88 8.61
C THR A 31 -11.38 5.17 9.63
N ASP A 32 -11.18 5.45 10.92
CA ASP A 32 -12.03 4.94 12.01
C ASP A 32 -12.30 5.97 13.11
N ARG A 33 -13.20 5.64 14.05
CA ARG A 33 -13.49 6.48 15.23
C ARG A 33 -12.30 6.67 16.16
N SER A 34 -11.33 5.75 16.14
CA SER A 34 -10.12 5.87 16.96
C SER A 34 -9.10 6.87 16.42
N GLY A 35 -9.44 7.56 15.32
CA GLY A 35 -8.59 8.55 14.67
C GLY A 35 -7.51 7.93 13.80
N THR A 36 -7.61 6.63 13.44
CA THR A 36 -6.73 6.05 12.44
C THR A 36 -7.09 6.61 11.07
N ASN A 37 -6.09 7.02 10.29
CA ASN A 37 -6.22 7.36 8.88
C ASN A 37 -5.14 6.62 8.10
N VAL A 38 -5.54 5.96 7.02
CA VAL A 38 -4.64 5.39 6.02
C VAL A 38 -4.96 6.04 4.68
N SER A 39 -3.97 6.62 4.05
CA SER A 39 -4.09 7.23 2.73
C SER A 39 -3.00 6.75 1.78
N ALA A 40 -3.26 6.86 0.48
CA ALA A 40 -2.30 6.54 -0.55
C ALA A 40 -2.24 7.63 -1.62
N VAL A 41 -1.04 7.84 -2.17
CA VAL A 41 -0.81 8.71 -3.33
C VAL A 41 -0.57 7.83 -4.54
N PHE A 42 -1.30 8.12 -5.62
CA PHE A 42 -1.18 7.43 -6.89
C PHE A 42 -0.37 8.28 -7.87
N GLY A 43 0.71 7.71 -8.39
CA GLY A 43 1.53 8.30 -9.45
C GLY A 43 1.25 7.64 -10.79
N ALA A 44 1.61 8.35 -11.87
CA ALA A 44 1.52 7.81 -13.22
C ALA A 44 2.44 6.60 -13.33
N GLY A 45 1.96 5.56 -14.00
CA GLY A 45 2.49 4.22 -13.85
C GLY A 45 2.14 3.35 -15.03
N GLY A 46 3.11 2.95 -15.85
CA GLY A 46 2.92 1.90 -16.85
C GLY A 46 2.35 2.34 -18.17
N LYS A 47 1.31 1.65 -18.65
CA LYS A 47 0.64 2.06 -19.90
C LYS A 47 -0.02 3.43 -19.71
N PRO A 48 -0.19 4.23 -20.78
CA PRO A 48 -0.95 5.48 -20.70
C PRO A 48 -2.30 5.29 -20.00
N GLY A 49 -2.62 6.18 -19.06
CA GLY A 49 -3.86 6.14 -18.26
C GLY A 49 -3.82 5.23 -17.03
N GLN A 50 -2.70 4.56 -16.75
CA GLN A 50 -2.55 3.74 -15.54
C GLN A 50 -1.86 4.49 -14.40
N THR A 51 -2.23 4.09 -13.18
CA THR A 51 -1.69 4.65 -11.95
C THR A 51 -1.23 3.56 -11.00
N HIS A 52 -0.17 3.82 -10.24
CA HIS A 52 0.29 2.93 -9.19
C HIS A 52 0.54 3.70 -7.88
N ILE A 53 0.46 3.00 -6.75
CA ILE A 53 0.72 3.64 -5.45
C ILE A 53 2.21 3.98 -5.38
N ARG A 54 2.50 5.23 -5.02
CA ARG A 54 3.86 5.74 -4.77
C ARG A 54 4.12 6.01 -3.29
N SER A 55 3.07 6.29 -2.53
CA SER A 55 3.18 6.48 -1.09
C SER A 55 1.94 5.94 -0.38
N VAL A 56 2.16 5.37 0.80
CA VAL A 56 1.13 5.01 1.77
C VAL A 56 1.47 5.71 3.09
N GLN A 57 0.51 6.43 3.65
CA GLN A 57 0.65 7.06 4.94
C GLN A 57 -0.39 6.49 5.91
N LEU A 58 0.07 6.12 7.11
CA LEU A 58 -0.78 5.88 8.26
C LEU A 58 -0.55 6.97 9.31
N SER A 59 -1.62 7.49 9.89
CA SER A 59 -1.58 8.32 11.09
C SER A 59 -2.62 7.87 12.11
N ARG A 60 -2.28 7.94 13.40
CA ARG A 60 -3.21 7.69 14.51
C ARG A 60 -2.68 8.42 15.76
N GLY A 61 -3.42 9.41 16.25
CA GLY A 61 -2.92 10.29 17.31
C GLY A 61 -1.58 10.92 16.92
N GLY A 62 -0.58 10.86 17.80
CA GLY A 62 0.78 11.34 17.52
C GLY A 62 1.64 10.40 16.64
N MET A 63 1.15 9.19 16.31
CA MET A 63 1.89 8.25 15.48
C MET A 63 1.68 8.56 13.99
N ARG A 64 2.78 8.60 13.23
CA ARG A 64 2.77 8.74 11.77
C ARG A 64 3.77 7.78 11.13
N VAL A 65 3.32 7.00 10.17
CA VAL A 65 4.18 6.13 9.33
C VAL A 65 3.96 6.50 7.88
N VAL A 66 5.05 6.70 7.13
CA VAL A 66 5.03 6.99 5.69
C VAL A 66 5.92 5.97 4.99
N VAL A 67 5.36 5.24 4.04
CA VAL A 67 6.07 4.32 3.15
C VAL A 67 6.02 4.90 1.75
N THR A 68 7.17 5.09 1.12
CA THR A 68 7.27 5.77 -0.18
C THR A 68 8.21 5.01 -1.10
N VAL A 69 7.87 5.00 -2.39
CA VAL A 69 8.77 4.66 -3.48
C VAL A 69 8.81 5.82 -4.47
N ALA A 70 10.01 6.34 -4.70
CA ALA A 70 10.23 7.51 -5.54
C ALA A 70 11.56 7.41 -6.29
N GLN A 71 11.67 8.12 -7.40
CA GLN A 71 12.92 8.25 -8.13
C GLN A 71 13.76 9.37 -7.49
N ALA A 72 14.99 9.04 -7.10
CA ALA A 72 15.97 10.02 -6.65
C ALA A 72 16.47 10.88 -7.83
N PRO A 73 17.10 12.05 -7.58
CA PRO A 73 17.68 12.87 -8.64
C PRO A 73 18.69 12.13 -9.53
N SER A 74 19.35 11.10 -8.98
CA SER A 74 20.25 10.22 -9.73
C SER A 74 19.55 9.25 -10.70
N GLY A 75 18.22 9.29 -10.78
CA GLY A 75 17.42 8.36 -11.57
C GLY A 75 17.16 7.01 -10.88
N ARG A 76 17.78 6.75 -9.72
CA ARG A 76 17.59 5.50 -8.97
C ARG A 76 16.27 5.51 -8.19
N TRP A 77 15.53 4.41 -8.24
CA TRP A 77 14.35 4.22 -7.39
C TRP A 77 14.76 3.91 -5.94
N VAL A 78 14.11 4.62 -5.01
CA VAL A 78 14.34 4.52 -3.57
C VAL A 78 13.04 4.14 -2.89
N PHE A 79 13.07 3.01 -2.20
CA PHE A 79 12.07 2.61 -1.22
C PHE A 79 12.48 3.13 0.16
N SER A 80 11.56 3.81 0.86
CA SER A 80 11.78 4.37 2.18
C SER A 80 10.57 4.16 3.07
N ALA A 81 10.81 3.92 4.35
CA ALA A 81 9.79 3.89 5.37
C ALA A 81 10.26 4.78 6.53
N VAL A 82 9.37 5.65 7.01
CA VAL A 82 9.64 6.60 8.08
C VAL A 82 8.53 6.50 9.10
N ALA A 83 8.87 6.28 10.37
CA ALA A 83 7.94 6.30 11.49
C ALA A 83 8.33 7.42 12.45
N ASN A 84 7.40 8.34 12.75
CA ASN A 84 7.59 9.45 13.67
C ASN A 84 8.87 10.27 13.38
N GLY A 85 9.15 10.52 12.10
CA GLY A 85 10.33 11.25 11.64
C GLY A 85 11.64 10.43 11.59
N LYS A 86 11.64 9.19 12.09
CA LYS A 86 12.80 8.30 12.04
C LYS A 86 12.68 7.31 10.88
N ARG A 87 13.74 7.20 10.09
CA ARG A 87 13.83 6.21 9.03
C ARG A 87 13.84 4.81 9.64
N LEU A 88 13.01 3.92 9.12
CA LEU A 88 13.06 2.50 9.42
C LEU A 88 14.06 1.87 8.46
N ASP A 89 15.04 1.15 8.99
CA ASP A 89 15.93 0.36 8.15
C ASP A 89 15.11 -0.73 7.47
N SER A 90 15.27 -0.80 6.14
CA SER A 90 14.50 -1.68 5.29
C SER A 90 14.95 -3.14 5.50
N ILE A 91 14.47 -3.81 6.55
CA ILE A 91 14.28 -5.27 6.73
C ILE A 91 13.72 -5.50 8.15
N GLN A 92 12.49 -6.01 8.26
CA GLN A 92 12.08 -6.91 9.34
C GLN A 92 11.09 -7.95 8.75
N LYS A 93 11.65 -9.06 8.24
CA LYS A 93 10.93 -10.32 7.99
C LYS A 93 11.58 -11.41 8.82
N VAL A 94 10.81 -12.08 9.67
CA VAL A 94 11.11 -13.44 10.14
C VAL A 94 10.06 -14.35 9.51
N GLU A 95 10.53 -15.35 8.74
CA GLU A 95 9.74 -16.20 7.83
C GLU A 95 9.20 -17.48 8.49
N LEU A 96 8.27 -18.17 7.83
CA LEU A 96 8.39 -19.61 7.48
C LEU A 96 7.26 -20.03 6.51
N ASN A 97 7.59 -20.17 5.22
CA ASN A 97 7.20 -21.26 4.28
C ASN A 97 7.10 -20.85 2.79
N ARG A 98 7.64 -21.74 1.95
CA ARG A 98 8.00 -21.62 0.52
C ARG A 98 6.84 -21.27 -0.43
N ARG A 99 7.07 -20.26 -1.29
CA ARG A 99 7.07 -20.36 -2.77
C ARG A 99 7.53 -19.05 -3.44
N ALA A 100 8.49 -19.22 -4.37
CA ALA A 100 8.99 -18.30 -5.40
C ALA A 100 9.79 -17.03 -4.99
N ASN A 101 11.09 -17.11 -5.30
CA ASN A 101 12.09 -16.04 -5.43
C ASN A 101 11.51 -14.67 -5.81
N LEU A 102 11.66 -13.67 -4.94
CA LEU A 102 12.04 -12.28 -5.23
C LEU A 102 12.38 -11.62 -3.87
N PRO A 103 13.51 -10.90 -3.72
CA PRO A 103 13.84 -10.18 -2.48
C PRO A 103 12.91 -8.97 -2.36
N ARG A 104 11.78 -9.13 -1.70
CA ARG A 104 10.76 -8.08 -1.62
C ARG A 104 10.99 -7.23 -0.39
N ARG A 105 11.40 -5.98 -0.59
CA ARG A 105 11.30 -4.95 0.47
C ARG A 105 9.83 -4.72 0.75
N TYR A 106 9.41 -4.85 1.99
CA TYR A 106 8.04 -4.56 2.39
C TYR A 106 8.03 -4.00 3.80
N VAL A 107 6.92 -3.37 4.17
CA VAL A 107 6.66 -2.85 5.51
C VAL A 107 5.33 -3.43 5.98
N VAL A 108 5.29 -3.94 7.20
CA VAL A 108 4.05 -4.33 7.87
C VAL A 108 3.81 -3.36 9.01
N ILE A 109 2.64 -2.72 9.01
CA ILE A 109 2.17 -1.85 10.08
C ILE A 109 0.99 -2.55 10.73
N THR A 110 1.08 -2.83 12.03
CA THR A 110 0.02 -3.52 12.77
C THR A 110 -0.56 -2.60 13.83
N THR A 111 -1.89 -2.47 13.83
CA THR A 111 -2.69 -1.87 14.91
C THR A 111 -3.51 -2.98 15.58
N PRO A 112 -4.22 -2.69 16.69
CA PRO A 112 -5.08 -3.68 17.33
C PRO A 112 -6.18 -4.26 16.41
N HIS A 113 -6.61 -3.52 15.38
CA HIS A 113 -7.73 -3.90 14.52
C HIS A 113 -7.34 -4.16 13.07
N LEU A 114 -6.17 -3.68 12.62
CA LEU A 114 -5.79 -3.67 11.21
C LEU A 114 -4.31 -4.03 11.04
N ARG A 115 -4.02 -4.88 10.06
CA ARG A 115 -2.68 -5.07 9.51
C ARG A 115 -2.61 -4.43 8.13
N ILE A 116 -1.59 -3.61 7.90
CA ILE A 116 -1.31 -2.97 6.62
C ILE A 116 0.01 -3.52 6.12
N THR A 117 -0.03 -4.23 5.00
CA THR A 117 1.18 -4.71 4.33
C THR A 117 1.44 -3.87 3.10
N VAL A 118 2.60 -3.23 3.02
CA VAL A 118 3.01 -2.42 1.89
C VAL A 118 4.21 -3.09 1.22
N TRP A 119 4.02 -3.60 0.02
CA TRP A 119 5.05 -4.30 -0.75
C TRP A 119 5.67 -3.38 -1.78
N HIS A 120 7.00 -3.32 -1.81
CA HIS A 120 7.72 -2.74 -2.94
C HIS A 120 7.69 -3.71 -4.12
N ARG A 121 7.40 -3.17 -5.30
CA ARG A 121 7.38 -3.88 -6.56
C ARG A 121 8.35 -3.24 -7.54
N GLU A 122 9.14 -4.10 -8.16
CA GLU A 122 10.08 -3.73 -9.20
C GLU A 122 9.52 -4.19 -10.55
N PRO A 123 9.80 -3.48 -11.65
CA PRO A 123 9.47 -3.96 -12.99
C PRO A 123 10.14 -5.32 -13.24
N TYR A 124 9.37 -6.34 -13.58
CA TYR A 124 9.88 -7.71 -13.74
C TYR A 124 9.64 -8.31 -15.13
N THR A 125 9.02 -7.57 -16.05
CA THR A 125 8.84 -8.00 -17.45
C THR A 125 9.47 -6.98 -18.40
N PRO A 126 9.98 -7.42 -19.58
CA PRO A 126 10.51 -6.49 -20.59
C PRO A 126 9.50 -5.43 -21.01
N ALA A 127 8.22 -5.77 -21.11
CA ALA A 127 7.16 -4.81 -21.41
C ALA A 127 7.07 -3.72 -20.33
N MET A 128 7.14 -4.08 -19.05
CA MET A 128 7.13 -3.13 -17.93
C MET A 128 8.37 -2.23 -17.91
N ILE A 129 9.55 -2.80 -18.20
CA ILE A 129 10.82 -2.06 -18.23
C ILE A 129 10.84 -1.03 -19.37
N ARG A 130 10.23 -1.36 -20.52
CA ARG A 130 10.19 -0.49 -21.71
C ARG A 130 9.30 0.75 -21.55
N PHE A 131 8.36 0.76 -20.61
CA PHE A 131 7.50 1.94 -20.40
C PHE A 131 8.16 2.88 -19.37
N PRO A 132 8.59 4.09 -19.77
CA PRO A 132 9.32 5.01 -18.89
C PRO A 132 8.51 5.43 -17.65
N GLY A 133 7.19 5.34 -17.71
CA GLY A 133 6.30 5.64 -16.59
C GLY A 133 6.08 4.49 -15.59
N TYR A 134 6.45 3.24 -15.89
CA TYR A 134 6.12 2.09 -15.02
C TYR A 134 6.83 2.22 -13.66
N GLY A 135 8.16 2.28 -13.68
CA GLY A 135 8.98 2.50 -12.49
C GLY A 135 8.70 1.49 -11.38
N HIS A 136 9.19 1.79 -10.18
CA HIS A 136 8.93 0.95 -9.00
C HIS A 136 7.69 1.44 -8.26
N TRP A 137 6.80 0.54 -7.84
CA TRP A 137 5.53 0.91 -7.19
C TRP A 137 5.31 0.16 -5.87
N LEU A 138 4.24 0.55 -5.16
CA LEU A 138 3.77 -0.12 -3.97
C LEU A 138 2.47 -0.88 -4.24
N ASP A 139 2.34 -2.06 -3.66
CA ASP A 139 1.03 -2.67 -3.42
C ASP A 139 0.72 -2.52 -1.93
N ALA A 140 -0.50 -2.06 -1.59
CA ALA A 140 -0.95 -1.92 -0.22
C ALA A 140 -2.13 -2.87 0.05
N TYR A 141 -2.05 -3.60 1.16
CA TYR A 141 -3.02 -4.59 1.57
C TYR A 141 -3.50 -4.28 2.98
N LEU A 142 -4.80 -3.99 3.12
CA LEU A 142 -5.44 -3.76 4.40
C LEU A 142 -6.20 -5.03 4.81
N THR A 143 -5.78 -5.63 5.92
CA THR A 143 -6.36 -6.86 6.48
C THR A 143 -6.92 -6.57 7.86
N THR A 144 -8.22 -6.79 8.05
CA THR A 144 -8.87 -6.65 9.35
C THR A 144 -8.48 -7.81 10.27
N LEU A 145 -7.96 -7.48 11.44
CA LEU A 145 -7.58 -8.45 12.48
C LEU A 145 -8.72 -8.67 13.49
N ARG A 146 -9.47 -7.60 13.78
CA ARG A 146 -10.64 -7.57 14.67
C ARG A 146 -11.70 -6.68 14.04
N GLU A 147 -12.87 -6.58 14.70
CA GLU A 147 -13.87 -5.59 14.32
C GLU A 147 -13.27 -4.18 14.37
N LEU A 148 -13.59 -3.32 13.39
CA LEU A 148 -13.00 -1.99 13.25
C LEU A 148 -13.83 -0.97 14.05
N PRO A 149 -13.21 0.02 14.72
CA PRO A 149 -13.95 1.03 15.47
C PRO A 149 -14.87 1.88 14.56
N LEU A 150 -16.18 1.72 14.71
CA LEU A 150 -17.15 2.45 13.90
C LEU A 150 -17.25 3.94 14.29
N PRO A 151 -17.48 4.87 13.35
CA PRO A 151 -17.67 4.60 11.92
C PRO A 151 -16.37 4.31 11.18
N VAL A 152 -16.44 3.42 10.18
CA VAL A 152 -15.33 3.13 9.27
C VAL A 152 -15.55 3.89 7.96
N GLY A 153 -14.53 4.63 7.53
CA GLY A 153 -14.57 5.43 6.30
C GLY A 153 -13.51 5.03 5.27
N GLY A 154 -13.39 5.84 4.23
CA GLY A 154 -12.49 5.60 3.10
C GLY A 154 -12.96 4.47 2.19
N VAL A 155 -12.04 3.97 1.36
CA VAL A 155 -12.33 2.86 0.44
C VAL A 155 -12.74 1.59 1.21
N LEU A 156 -12.07 1.27 2.32
CA LEU A 156 -12.44 0.14 3.16
C LEU A 156 -13.86 0.29 3.71
N GLY A 157 -14.24 1.46 4.22
CA GLY A 157 -15.57 1.71 4.78
C GLY A 157 -16.73 1.45 3.80
N LYS A 158 -16.52 1.63 2.49
CA LYS A 158 -17.53 1.31 1.47
C LYS A 158 -17.81 -0.19 1.34
N THR A 159 -16.89 -1.03 1.80
CA THR A 159 -16.94 -2.49 1.67
C THR A 159 -17.00 -3.20 3.03
N TYR A 160 -16.77 -2.47 4.12
CA TYR A 160 -16.75 -2.99 5.47
C TYR A 160 -18.17 -3.25 5.96
N ARG A 161 -18.41 -4.42 6.58
CA ARG A 161 -19.76 -4.83 7.00
C ARG A 161 -19.97 -5.13 8.48
N ALA A 162 -19.09 -4.78 9.43
CA ALA A 162 -19.20 -5.20 10.84
C ALA A 162 -19.45 -6.73 11.05
N GLY A 163 -19.03 -7.29 12.18
CA GLY A 163 -19.47 -8.67 12.47
C GLY A 163 -20.99 -8.70 12.64
N PRO A 164 -21.66 -9.86 12.48
CA PRO A 164 -22.85 -10.09 13.31
C PRO A 164 -22.49 -9.95 14.80
#